data_AF-A0A1F8R592-F1
#
_entry.id   AF-A0A1F8R592-F1
#
_cell.length_a   1.000
_cell.length_b   1.000
_cell.length_c   1.000
_cell.angle_alpha   90.00
_cell.angle_beta   90.00
_cell.angle_gamma   90.00
#
_symmetry.space_group_name_H-M   'P 1'
#
loop_
_entity.id
_entity.type
_entity.pdbx_description
1 polymer ?
#
loop_
_entity_poly.entity_id
_entity_poly.type
_entity_poly.pdbx_seq_one_letter_code
_entity_poly.pdbx_strand_id
1 'polypeptide(L)'
;IDYAIKAGANFYLHGGDLFDSPNPRPVELIWVARQFQRLADAGIPAYIIGGNHDVPKLRAEGATPQRIYDEVRVARVFGKTTEVDWAIHTVDGTTIVLGGLSPDPRLRRDDDPLDGVVIDPPEADVVVLMLHYGVEGTLRGDVNEPVISKARLAALDGRVDYVLLGHVHDRRNLQVGQVKVAFSGPTERMNFGEIGVETGFLDLKLDGRRPHVKDRLRHRPVVAQPMRREEVRTTDLPGDDPTGAIFEKLRAVSHPDQLLQFRVEGPLAREVYHRLR
;
A
#
# COMPACT_ATOMS: atom_id res chain seq x y z
N ILE A 1 -0.84 -11.20 7.97
CA ILE A 1 -0.17 -12.49 8.29
C ILE A 1 -1.10 -13.43 9.04
N ASP A 2 -1.50 -13.13 10.28
CA ASP A 2 -2.37 -14.01 11.09
C ASP A 2 -3.65 -14.46 10.37
N TYR A 3 -4.32 -13.53 9.68
CA TYR A 3 -5.50 -13.85 8.89
C TYR A 3 -5.20 -14.88 7.78
N ALA A 4 -4.11 -14.71 7.04
CA ALA A 4 -3.74 -15.62 5.94
C ALA A 4 -3.52 -17.05 6.46
N ILE A 5 -2.82 -17.18 7.60
CA ILE A 5 -2.59 -18.46 8.27
C ILE A 5 -3.92 -19.07 8.72
N LYS A 6 -4.74 -18.30 9.46
CA LYS A 6 -6.03 -18.77 9.98
C LYS A 6 -7.00 -19.17 8.87
N ALA A 7 -6.99 -18.43 7.75
CA ALA A 7 -7.87 -18.67 6.62
C ALA A 7 -7.39 -19.80 5.69
N GLY A 8 -6.16 -20.29 5.87
CA GLY A 8 -5.54 -21.26 4.96
C GLY A 8 -5.38 -20.69 3.56
N ALA A 9 -4.88 -19.45 3.45
CA ALA A 9 -4.69 -18.80 2.15
C ALA A 9 -3.66 -19.58 1.31
N ASN A 10 -3.89 -19.67 -0.01
CA ASN A 10 -2.95 -20.32 -0.92
C ASN A 10 -1.68 -19.48 -1.15
N PHE A 11 -1.82 -18.15 -1.11
CA PHE A 11 -0.75 -17.20 -1.37
C PHE A 11 -0.88 -15.99 -0.45
N TYR A 12 0.25 -15.40 -0.08
CA TYR A 12 0.32 -14.06 0.51
C TYR A 12 1.00 -13.11 -0.48
N LEU A 13 0.36 -11.98 -0.78
CA LEU A 13 0.82 -11.01 -1.78
C LEU A 13 1.06 -9.66 -1.08
N HIS A 14 2.24 -9.07 -1.28
CA HIS A 14 2.60 -7.75 -0.75
C HIS A 14 2.94 -6.79 -1.89
N GLY A 15 2.10 -5.77 -2.07
CA GLY A 15 2.15 -4.84 -3.20
C GLY A 15 3.19 -3.72 -3.08
N GLY A 16 4.31 -3.89 -2.38
CA GLY A 16 5.32 -2.84 -2.16
C GLY A 16 5.10 -1.96 -0.91
N ASP A 17 6.07 -1.09 -0.63
CA ASP A 17 6.18 -0.26 0.59
C ASP A 17 6.04 -1.08 1.89
N LEU A 18 6.79 -2.17 1.96
CA LEU A 18 6.94 -2.96 3.18
C LEU A 18 7.77 -2.21 4.23
N PHE A 19 8.70 -1.36 3.77
CA PHE A 19 9.48 -0.47 4.61
C PHE A 19 9.26 0.99 4.21
N ASP A 20 9.44 1.90 5.16
CA ASP A 20 9.33 3.35 4.93
C ASP A 20 10.54 3.93 4.19
N SER A 21 11.66 3.19 4.15
CA SER A 21 12.89 3.62 3.50
C SER A 21 13.68 2.42 2.96
N PRO A 22 14.63 2.62 2.03
CA PRO A 22 15.47 1.53 1.53
C PRO A 22 16.48 1.01 2.56
N ASN A 23 16.65 1.71 3.69
CA ASN A 23 17.57 1.36 4.78
C ASN A 23 16.80 1.16 6.10
N PRO A 24 15.94 0.11 6.20
CA PRO A 24 15.20 -0.18 7.41
C PRO A 24 16.13 -0.55 8.57
N ARG A 25 15.66 -0.32 9.79
CA ARG A 25 16.42 -0.67 11.00
C ARG A 25 16.48 -2.19 11.15
N PRO A 26 17.56 -2.75 11.74
CA PRO A 26 17.66 -4.19 11.97
C PRO A 26 16.47 -4.80 12.72
N VAL A 27 15.87 -4.05 13.65
CA VAL A 27 14.67 -4.49 14.38
C VAL A 27 13.45 -4.71 13.48
N GLU A 28 13.29 -3.90 12.43
CA GLU A 28 12.22 -4.04 11.44
C GLU A 28 12.48 -5.26 10.55
N LEU A 29 13.72 -5.42 10.08
CA LEU A 29 14.13 -6.58 9.29
C LEU A 29 13.90 -7.90 10.04
N ILE A 30 14.31 -7.95 11.31
CA ILE A 30 14.12 -9.14 12.17
C ILE A 30 12.63 -9.42 12.39
N TRP A 31 11.82 -8.37 12.61
CA TRP A 31 10.39 -8.54 12.81
C TRP A 31 9.71 -9.11 11.57
N VAL A 32 9.99 -8.55 10.39
CA VAL A 32 9.45 -9.03 9.11
C VAL A 32 9.92 -10.45 8.82
N ALA A 33 11.21 -10.77 9.04
CA ALA A 33 11.75 -12.12 8.87
C ALA A 33 10.93 -13.15 9.67
N ARG A 34 10.62 -12.85 10.94
CA ARG A 34 9.77 -13.72 11.77
C ARG A 34 8.36 -13.87 11.19
N GLN A 35 7.78 -12.82 10.62
CA GLN A 35 6.44 -12.89 10.05
C GLN A 35 6.39 -13.75 8.78
N PHE A 36 7.38 -13.61 7.89
CA PHE A 36 7.46 -14.46 6.70
C PHE A 36 7.81 -15.90 7.04
N GLN A 37 8.66 -16.14 8.05
CA GLN A 37 8.89 -17.50 8.56
C GLN A 37 7.58 -18.16 9.02
N ARG A 38 6.70 -17.41 9.73
CA ARG A 38 5.38 -17.95 10.14
C ARG A 38 4.49 -18.33 8.95
N LEU A 39 4.57 -17.61 7.83
CA LEU A 39 3.85 -17.99 6.61
C LEU A 39 4.46 -19.24 5.98
N ALA A 40 5.79 -19.30 5.89
CA ALA A 40 6.51 -20.45 5.35
C ALA A 40 6.24 -21.72 6.17
N ASP A 41 6.25 -21.63 7.50
CA ASP A 41 5.92 -22.74 8.42
C ASP A 41 4.48 -23.23 8.24
N ALA A 42 3.57 -22.33 7.84
CA ALA A 42 2.18 -22.65 7.52
C ALA A 42 1.98 -23.15 6.08
N GLY A 43 3.05 -23.26 5.27
CA GLY A 43 2.98 -23.65 3.87
C GLY A 43 2.38 -22.60 2.93
N ILE A 44 2.37 -21.33 3.35
CA ILE A 44 1.81 -20.22 2.57
C ILE A 44 2.96 -19.45 1.90
N PRO A 45 3.19 -19.63 0.59
CA PRO A 45 4.20 -18.86 -0.13
C PRO A 45 3.85 -17.37 -0.18
N ALA A 46 4.85 -16.53 0.09
CA ALA A 46 4.75 -15.07 0.06
C ALA A 46 5.43 -14.50 -1.20
N TYR A 47 4.78 -13.55 -1.87
CA TYR A 47 5.29 -12.83 -3.03
C TYR A 47 5.25 -11.33 -2.79
N ILE A 48 6.34 -10.66 -3.12
CA ILE A 48 6.57 -9.27 -2.76
C ILE A 48 7.12 -8.53 -4.00
N ILE A 49 6.62 -7.33 -4.25
CA ILE A 49 7.29 -6.33 -5.10
C ILE A 49 7.87 -5.23 -4.22
N GLY A 50 8.84 -4.47 -4.74
CA GLY A 50 9.25 -3.22 -4.12
C GLY A 50 8.18 -2.13 -4.22
N GLY A 51 8.29 -1.10 -3.41
CA GLY A 51 7.53 0.15 -3.53
C GLY A 51 8.43 1.36 -3.75
N ASN A 52 7.86 2.55 -3.87
CA ASN A 52 8.64 3.76 -4.15
C ASN A 52 9.44 4.25 -2.92
N HIS A 53 9.06 3.82 -1.71
CA HIS A 53 9.76 4.16 -0.47
C HIS A 53 10.93 3.24 -0.15
N ASP A 54 10.80 1.95 -0.45
CA ASP A 54 11.76 0.92 -0.05
C ASP A 54 12.65 0.39 -1.17
N VAL A 55 12.52 0.92 -2.39
CA VAL A 55 13.44 0.65 -3.50
C VAL A 55 14.50 1.76 -3.58
N PRO A 56 15.82 1.42 -3.56
CA PRO A 56 16.88 2.39 -3.77
C PRO A 56 16.75 3.12 -5.12
N LYS A 57 16.95 4.44 -5.13
CA LYS A 57 16.82 5.26 -6.36
C LYS A 57 18.05 5.13 -7.25
N LEU A 58 19.22 4.93 -6.62
CA LEU A 58 20.49 4.72 -7.30
C LEU A 58 21.06 3.36 -6.92
N ARG A 59 21.70 2.67 -7.87
CA ARG A 59 22.40 1.40 -7.58
C ARG A 59 23.47 1.53 -6.50
N ALA A 60 24.06 2.72 -6.34
CA ALA A 60 25.06 3.00 -5.31
C ALA A 60 24.46 3.05 -3.88
N GLU A 61 23.15 3.25 -3.74
CA GLU A 61 22.45 3.27 -2.44
C GLU A 61 22.21 1.87 -1.88
N GLY A 62 22.51 0.82 -2.66
CA GLY A 62 22.46 -0.57 -2.23
C GLY A 62 21.40 -1.39 -2.96
N ALA A 63 20.99 -2.48 -2.33
CA ALA A 63 19.97 -3.39 -2.84
C ALA A 63 18.66 -3.19 -2.07
N THR A 64 17.54 -3.44 -2.75
CA THR A 64 16.20 -3.51 -2.17
C THR A 64 16.19 -4.44 -0.95
N PRO A 65 15.87 -3.95 0.27
CA PRO A 65 16.03 -4.68 1.53
C PRO A 65 15.22 -5.98 1.58
N GLN A 66 14.08 -6.04 0.89
CA GLN A 66 13.21 -7.21 0.79
C GLN A 66 13.94 -8.42 0.21
N ARG A 67 14.99 -8.22 -0.62
CA ARG A 67 15.76 -9.32 -1.22
C ARG A 67 16.34 -10.28 -0.18
N ILE A 68 16.59 -9.82 1.05
CA ILE A 68 17.04 -10.70 2.13
C ILE A 68 16.09 -11.90 2.34
N TYR A 69 14.78 -11.69 2.19
CA TYR A 69 13.76 -12.73 2.38
C TYR A 69 13.72 -13.73 1.23
N ASP A 70 14.14 -13.31 0.04
CA ASP A 70 14.31 -14.19 -1.12
C ASP A 70 15.55 -15.08 -0.95
N GLU A 71 16.68 -14.48 -0.55
CA GLU A 71 17.94 -15.21 -0.32
C GLU A 71 17.79 -16.28 0.78
N VAL A 72 16.98 -16.01 1.81
CA VAL A 72 16.67 -17.00 2.87
C VAL A 72 15.42 -17.84 2.57
N ARG A 73 14.80 -17.66 1.39
CA ARG A 73 13.69 -18.48 0.87
C ARG A 73 12.42 -18.48 1.73
N VAL A 74 12.13 -17.37 2.41
CA VAL A 74 10.88 -17.20 3.18
C VAL A 74 9.84 -16.36 2.43
N ALA A 75 10.24 -15.66 1.36
CA ALA A 75 9.35 -14.99 0.42
C ALA A 75 10.05 -14.82 -0.94
N ARG A 76 9.32 -14.80 -2.05
CA ARG A 76 9.88 -14.47 -3.37
C ARG A 76 9.74 -12.97 -3.66
N VAL A 77 10.81 -12.33 -4.13
CA VAL A 77 10.81 -10.90 -4.43
C VAL A 77 10.92 -10.65 -5.93
N PHE A 78 9.88 -10.06 -6.52
CA PHE A 78 9.86 -9.64 -7.91
C PHE A 78 10.56 -8.27 -8.06
N GLY A 79 11.86 -8.28 -8.30
CA GLY A 79 12.70 -7.08 -8.33
C GLY A 79 12.94 -6.43 -9.71
N LYS A 80 12.36 -6.97 -10.78
CA LYS A 80 12.56 -6.45 -12.15
C LYS A 80 11.68 -5.22 -12.41
N THR A 81 12.16 -4.30 -13.24
CA THR A 81 11.46 -3.03 -13.56
C THR A 81 11.05 -2.89 -15.03
N THR A 82 11.66 -3.66 -15.94
CA THR A 82 11.43 -3.57 -17.40
C THR A 82 10.73 -4.79 -18.00
N GLU A 83 10.59 -5.86 -17.22
CA GLU A 83 9.86 -7.06 -17.61
C GLU A 83 9.23 -7.68 -16.36
N VAL A 84 8.03 -8.25 -16.52
CA VAL A 84 7.35 -8.92 -15.41
C VAL A 84 8.05 -10.25 -15.13
N ASP A 85 8.32 -10.50 -13.85
CA ASP A 85 8.73 -11.83 -13.39
C ASP A 85 7.51 -12.63 -12.93
N TRP A 86 7.48 -13.93 -13.26
CA TRP A 86 6.31 -14.80 -13.10
C TRP A 86 6.59 -16.00 -12.18
N ALA A 87 5.61 -16.34 -11.36
CA ALA A 87 5.55 -17.55 -10.56
C ALA A 87 4.33 -18.38 -10.97
N ILE A 88 4.53 -19.67 -11.24
CA ILE A 88 3.48 -20.57 -11.73
C ILE A 88 3.15 -21.56 -10.61
N HIS A 89 1.85 -21.71 -10.34
CA HIS A 89 1.34 -22.62 -9.34
C HIS A 89 0.15 -23.41 -9.85
N THR A 90 -0.08 -24.57 -9.25
CA THR A 90 -1.32 -25.33 -9.42
C THR A 90 -1.99 -25.45 -8.06
N VAL A 91 -3.23 -25.01 -7.96
CA VAL A 91 -4.07 -25.11 -6.76
C VAL A 91 -5.34 -25.83 -7.15
N ASP A 92 -5.60 -26.99 -6.54
CA ASP A 92 -6.79 -27.81 -6.81
C ASP A 92 -7.04 -28.10 -8.31
N GLY A 93 -5.95 -28.25 -9.08
CA GLY A 93 -5.99 -28.51 -10.52
C GLY A 93 -6.13 -27.25 -11.40
N THR A 94 -6.25 -26.06 -10.82
CA THR A 94 -6.25 -24.77 -11.52
C THR A 94 -4.84 -24.19 -11.59
N THR A 95 -4.39 -23.83 -12.79
CA THR A 95 -3.09 -23.17 -12.96
C THR A 95 -3.23 -21.68 -12.74
N ILE A 96 -2.50 -21.14 -11.76
CA ILE A 96 -2.44 -19.71 -11.45
C ILE A 96 -1.04 -19.17 -11.66
N VAL A 97 -0.96 -18.05 -12.36
CA VAL A 97 0.25 -17.29 -12.59
C VAL A 97 0.21 -16.01 -11.77
N LEU A 98 1.25 -15.78 -10.98
CA LEU A 98 1.46 -14.58 -10.19
C LEU A 98 2.64 -13.81 -10.78
N GLY A 99 2.39 -12.59 -11.24
CA GLY A 99 3.40 -11.69 -11.77
C GLY A 99 3.71 -10.55 -10.82
N GLY A 100 4.93 -10.04 -10.86
CA GLY A 100 5.29 -8.80 -10.19
C GLY A 100 6.24 -7.94 -11.03
N LEU A 101 6.02 -6.63 -10.96
CA LEU A 101 6.92 -5.60 -11.47
C LEU A 101 7.23 -4.62 -10.35
N SER A 102 8.50 -4.46 -10.03
CA SER A 102 8.97 -3.44 -9.07
C SER A 102 8.87 -2.05 -9.72
N PRO A 103 8.60 -0.99 -8.94
CA PRO A 103 8.59 0.35 -9.49
C PRO A 103 9.96 0.75 -10.01
N ASP A 104 9.98 1.50 -11.10
CA ASP A 104 11.19 2.02 -11.71
C ASP A 104 11.45 3.44 -11.17
N PRO A 105 12.48 3.65 -10.34
CA PRO A 105 12.75 4.95 -9.72
C PRO A 105 13.21 6.02 -10.72
N ARG A 106 13.40 5.66 -12.00
CA ARG A 106 13.83 6.59 -13.06
C ARG A 106 12.67 7.28 -13.77
N LEU A 107 11.44 6.75 -13.62
CA LEU A 107 10.25 7.29 -14.26
C LEU A 107 9.91 8.68 -13.71
N ARG A 108 9.42 9.53 -14.61
CA ARG A 108 8.95 10.88 -14.34
C ARG A 108 7.42 10.92 -14.40
N ARG A 109 6.84 12.00 -13.91
CA ARG A 109 5.38 12.21 -13.88
C ARG A 109 4.67 11.95 -15.20
N ASP A 110 5.27 12.32 -16.32
CA ASP A 110 4.63 12.21 -17.64
C ASP A 110 4.88 10.85 -18.32
N ASP A 111 5.64 9.95 -17.68
CA ASP A 111 5.88 8.59 -18.17
C ASP A 111 4.75 7.66 -17.72
N ASP A 112 4.31 6.74 -18.59
CA ASP A 112 3.45 5.62 -18.21
C ASP A 112 4.32 4.44 -17.75
N PRO A 113 4.12 3.91 -16.52
CA PRO A 113 4.92 2.80 -15.99
C PRO A 113 4.91 1.52 -16.81
N LEU A 114 3.93 1.32 -17.69
CA LEU A 114 3.85 0.12 -18.53
C LEU A 114 4.44 0.32 -19.93
N ASP A 115 4.93 1.52 -20.25
CA ASP A 115 5.56 1.78 -21.55
C ASP A 115 6.89 1.02 -21.68
N GLY A 116 6.99 0.23 -22.74
CA GLY A 116 8.19 -0.56 -23.03
C GLY A 116 8.42 -1.76 -22.11
N VAL A 117 7.51 -2.03 -21.16
CA VAL A 117 7.58 -3.19 -20.27
C VAL A 117 7.15 -4.46 -21.00
N VAL A 118 7.94 -5.53 -20.87
CA VAL A 118 7.55 -6.84 -21.39
C VAL A 118 6.56 -7.51 -20.44
N ILE A 119 5.32 -7.68 -20.90
CA ILE A 119 4.22 -8.33 -20.17
C ILE A 119 3.69 -9.49 -21.03
N ASP A 120 4.29 -10.65 -20.82
CA ASP A 120 3.98 -11.89 -21.53
C ASP A 120 3.78 -13.03 -20.51
N PRO A 121 2.57 -13.18 -19.95
CA PRO A 121 2.31 -14.21 -18.95
C PRO A 121 2.31 -15.61 -19.58
N PRO A 122 2.83 -16.64 -18.88
CA PRO A 122 2.62 -18.02 -19.26
C PRO A 122 1.13 -18.39 -19.35
N GLU A 123 0.80 -19.38 -20.19
CA GLU A 123 -0.56 -19.93 -20.28
C GLU A 123 -1.02 -20.48 -18.93
N ALA A 124 -2.20 -20.01 -18.47
CA ALA A 124 -2.76 -20.33 -17.17
C ALA A 124 -4.28 -20.11 -17.14
N ASP A 125 -4.93 -20.77 -16.19
CA ASP A 125 -6.37 -20.58 -15.94
C ASP A 125 -6.69 -19.24 -15.28
N VAL A 126 -5.72 -18.64 -14.57
CA VAL A 126 -5.83 -17.35 -13.88
C VAL A 126 -4.47 -16.63 -13.89
N VAL A 127 -4.47 -15.34 -14.25
CA VAL A 127 -3.27 -14.48 -14.22
C VAL A 127 -3.49 -13.26 -13.33
N VAL A 128 -2.65 -13.13 -12.29
CA VAL A 128 -2.65 -11.99 -11.36
C VAL A 128 -1.32 -11.24 -11.47
N LEU A 129 -1.36 -9.93 -11.58
CA LEU A 129 -0.18 -9.06 -11.70
C LEU A 129 -0.14 -8.06 -10.53
N MET A 130 0.98 -7.98 -9.83
CA MET A 130 1.23 -6.96 -8.80
C MET A 130 2.08 -5.82 -9.35
N LEU A 131 1.64 -4.57 -9.15
CA LEU A 131 2.39 -3.36 -9.48
C LEU A 131 2.29 -2.35 -8.32
N HIS A 132 3.17 -1.34 -8.32
CA HIS A 132 3.20 -0.31 -7.28
C HIS A 132 3.15 1.09 -7.90
N TYR A 133 1.96 1.48 -8.38
CA TYR A 133 1.72 2.78 -9.02
C TYR A 133 0.27 3.22 -8.83
N GLY A 134 0.02 4.52 -8.98
CA GLY A 134 -1.34 5.04 -9.18
C GLY A 134 -1.86 4.71 -10.58
N VAL A 135 -3.18 4.79 -10.74
CA VAL A 135 -3.87 4.73 -12.05
C VAL A 135 -4.45 6.10 -12.38
N GLU A 136 -4.54 6.43 -13.65
CA GLU A 136 -5.18 7.65 -14.15
C GLU A 136 -6.52 7.94 -13.44
N GLY A 137 -6.61 9.13 -12.82
CA GLY A 137 -7.77 9.58 -12.05
C GLY A 137 -7.87 9.02 -10.63
N THR A 138 -6.87 8.28 -10.15
CA THR A 138 -6.87 7.74 -8.77
C THR A 138 -6.07 8.59 -7.78
N LEU A 139 -4.95 9.18 -8.21
CA LEU A 139 -4.17 10.11 -7.41
C LEU A 139 -4.84 11.50 -7.36
N ARG A 140 -4.56 12.26 -6.29
CA ARG A 140 -4.99 13.67 -6.18
C ARG A 140 -4.17 14.52 -7.16
N GLY A 141 -4.77 15.60 -7.69
CA GLY A 141 -4.27 16.32 -8.87
C GLY A 141 -2.91 17.04 -8.70
N ASP A 142 -2.40 17.10 -7.48
CA ASP A 142 -1.13 17.72 -7.08
C ASP A 142 0.03 16.71 -6.95
N VAL A 143 -0.23 15.41 -7.13
CA VAL A 143 0.79 14.37 -7.00
C VAL A 143 1.69 14.34 -8.24
N ASN A 144 3.00 14.54 -8.04
CA ASN A 144 4.02 14.60 -9.08
C ASN A 144 4.69 13.23 -9.29
N GLU A 145 3.90 12.22 -9.65
CA GLU A 145 4.34 10.83 -9.76
C GLU A 145 3.80 10.19 -11.05
N PRO A 146 4.50 9.21 -11.63
CA PRO A 146 4.03 8.47 -12.79
C PRO A 146 2.76 7.67 -12.45
N VAL A 147 1.83 7.63 -13.40
CA VAL A 147 0.57 6.88 -13.26
C VAL A 147 0.34 5.98 -14.46
N ILE A 148 -0.24 4.82 -14.21
CA ILE A 148 -0.64 3.90 -15.28
C ILE A 148 -1.90 4.45 -15.94
N SER A 149 -1.87 4.66 -17.26
CA SER A 149 -3.05 5.05 -18.01
C SER A 149 -4.08 3.92 -18.08
N LYS A 150 -5.37 4.28 -18.15
CA LYS A 150 -6.43 3.28 -18.37
C LYS A 150 -6.26 2.56 -19.70
N ALA A 151 -5.69 3.23 -20.70
CA ALA A 151 -5.40 2.63 -22.01
C ALA A 151 -4.38 1.49 -21.90
N ARG A 152 -3.30 1.66 -21.13
CA ARG A 152 -2.31 0.59 -20.92
C ARG A 152 -2.87 -0.58 -20.11
N LEU A 153 -3.69 -0.31 -19.10
CA LEU A 153 -4.39 -1.38 -18.37
C LEU A 153 -5.36 -2.14 -19.29
N ALA A 154 -6.15 -1.44 -20.10
CA ALA A 154 -7.07 -2.07 -21.05
C ALA A 154 -6.34 -2.96 -22.07
N ALA A 155 -5.11 -2.58 -22.46
CA ALA A 155 -4.29 -3.40 -23.36
C ALA A 155 -3.84 -4.74 -22.75
N LEU A 156 -4.00 -4.95 -21.43
CA LEU A 156 -3.76 -6.24 -20.77
C LEU A 156 -4.95 -7.20 -20.87
N ASP A 157 -6.09 -6.77 -21.44
CA ASP A 157 -7.23 -7.64 -21.70
C ASP A 157 -6.79 -8.87 -22.53
N GLY A 158 -7.36 -10.02 -22.20
CA GLY A 158 -6.96 -11.30 -22.79
C GLY A 158 -5.58 -11.80 -22.33
N ARG A 159 -4.84 -11.07 -21.49
CA ARG A 159 -3.56 -11.53 -20.90
C ARG A 159 -3.51 -11.56 -19.37
N VAL A 160 -4.14 -10.59 -18.69
CA VAL A 160 -4.15 -10.48 -17.23
C VAL A 160 -5.58 -10.34 -16.73
N ASP A 161 -5.96 -11.13 -15.72
CA ASP A 161 -7.33 -11.11 -15.18
C ASP A 161 -7.46 -10.13 -14.00
N TYR A 162 -6.41 -10.03 -13.19
CA TYR A 162 -6.38 -9.19 -11.99
C TYR A 162 -5.07 -8.41 -11.89
N VAL A 163 -5.16 -7.11 -11.65
CA VAL A 163 -4.04 -6.24 -11.30
C VAL A 163 -4.22 -5.76 -9.86
N LEU A 164 -3.27 -6.12 -9.00
CA LEU A 164 -3.22 -5.69 -7.61
C LEU A 164 -2.21 -4.56 -7.47
N LEU A 165 -2.67 -3.43 -6.93
CA LEU A 165 -1.89 -2.21 -6.85
C LEU A 165 -1.59 -1.82 -5.39
N GLY A 166 -0.31 -1.53 -5.13
CA GLY A 166 0.12 -0.77 -3.97
C GLY A 166 0.10 0.74 -4.23
N HIS A 167 0.94 1.47 -3.49
CA HIS A 167 1.19 2.92 -3.61
C HIS A 167 0.04 3.85 -3.16
N VAL A 168 -1.19 3.59 -3.62
CA VAL A 168 -2.33 4.43 -3.27
C VAL A 168 -2.84 4.09 -1.87
N HIS A 169 -2.77 5.07 -0.96
CA HIS A 169 -3.25 4.97 0.43
C HIS A 169 -4.78 5.13 0.54
N ASP A 170 -5.49 4.40 -0.32
CA ASP A 170 -6.95 4.34 -0.34
C ASP A 170 -7.38 3.02 -0.98
N ARG A 171 -8.43 2.41 -0.44
CA ARG A 171 -8.99 1.18 -0.99
C ARG A 171 -9.85 1.52 -2.19
N ARG A 172 -9.56 0.92 -3.35
CA ARG A 172 -10.35 1.13 -4.58
C ARG A 172 -10.43 -0.14 -5.42
N ASN A 173 -11.56 -0.31 -6.10
CA ASN A 173 -11.75 -1.37 -7.08
C ASN A 173 -12.22 -0.73 -8.38
N LEU A 174 -11.60 -1.09 -9.48
CA LEU A 174 -11.91 -0.59 -10.82
C LEU A 174 -12.02 -1.77 -11.79
N GLN A 175 -12.79 -1.57 -12.85
CA GLN A 175 -12.84 -2.45 -14.00
C GLN A 175 -12.37 -1.65 -15.21
N VAL A 176 -11.30 -2.08 -15.86
CA VAL A 176 -10.73 -1.42 -17.05
C VAL A 176 -10.72 -2.43 -18.20
N GLY A 177 -11.68 -2.32 -19.12
CA GLY A 177 -11.96 -3.42 -20.05
C GLY A 177 -12.39 -4.67 -19.29
N GLN A 178 -11.77 -5.83 -19.55
CA GLN A 178 -11.98 -7.05 -18.75
C GLN A 178 -11.01 -7.19 -17.56
N VAL A 179 -10.04 -6.28 -17.43
CA VAL A 179 -9.05 -6.34 -16.35
C VAL A 179 -9.64 -5.78 -15.05
N LYS A 180 -9.64 -6.61 -14.00
CA LYS A 180 -10.02 -6.19 -12.64
C LYS A 180 -8.82 -5.55 -11.97
N VAL A 181 -9.00 -4.38 -11.36
CA VAL A 181 -7.93 -3.64 -10.70
C VAL A 181 -8.33 -3.37 -9.26
N ALA A 182 -7.48 -3.71 -8.29
CA ALA A 182 -7.76 -3.44 -6.89
C ALA A 182 -6.57 -2.86 -6.15
N PHE A 183 -6.86 -1.87 -5.29
CA PHE A 183 -5.93 -1.25 -4.36
C PHE A 183 -6.29 -1.71 -2.96
N SER A 184 -5.30 -2.19 -2.19
CA SER A 184 -5.58 -2.65 -0.82
C SER A 184 -5.88 -1.51 0.13
N GLY A 185 -5.36 -0.32 -0.16
CA GLY A 185 -5.16 0.71 0.85
C GLY A 185 -4.04 0.32 1.83
N PRO A 186 -3.80 1.18 2.82
CA PRO A 186 -2.70 1.01 3.74
C PRO A 186 -3.11 0.15 4.95
N THR A 187 -2.12 -0.47 5.61
CA THR A 187 -2.37 -1.21 6.87
C THR A 187 -2.27 -0.32 8.11
N GLU A 188 -1.72 0.89 7.97
CA GLU A 188 -1.65 1.95 8.97
C GLU A 188 -1.63 3.31 8.28
N ARG A 189 -2.03 4.37 8.97
CA ARG A 189 -2.03 5.74 8.43
C ARG A 189 -0.67 6.40 8.62
N MET A 190 -0.17 7.06 7.59
CA MET A 190 1.12 7.76 7.67
C MET A 190 1.03 9.11 8.37
N ASN A 191 -0.10 9.80 8.23
CA ASN A 191 -0.27 11.14 8.79
C ASN A 191 -1.76 11.49 9.01
N PHE A 192 -2.01 12.62 9.67
CA PHE A 192 -3.39 13.07 9.97
C PHE A 192 -4.21 13.46 8.73
N GLY A 193 -3.61 13.60 7.55
CA GLY A 193 -4.32 13.71 6.27
C GLY A 193 -5.08 12.44 5.90
N GLU A 194 -4.67 11.30 6.45
CA GLU A 194 -5.26 9.98 6.21
C GLU A 194 -6.20 9.53 7.35
N ILE A 195 -6.56 10.43 8.29
CA ILE A 195 -7.38 10.08 9.47
C ILE A 195 -8.71 9.38 9.11
N GLY A 196 -9.29 9.73 7.95
CA GLY A 196 -10.53 9.13 7.45
C GLY A 196 -10.34 7.87 6.59
N VAL A 197 -9.10 7.46 6.32
CA VAL A 197 -8.78 6.27 5.52
C VAL A 197 -9.06 5.01 6.34
N GLU A 198 -9.77 4.07 5.73
CA GLU A 198 -9.98 2.72 6.28
C GLU A 198 -8.69 1.90 6.05
N THR A 199 -8.11 1.40 7.14
CA THR A 199 -6.90 0.58 7.09
C THR A 199 -7.23 -0.89 7.00
N GLY A 200 -6.44 -1.66 6.25
CA GLY A 200 -6.68 -3.09 6.09
C GLY A 200 -5.92 -3.74 4.94
N PHE A 201 -6.48 -4.84 4.45
CA PHE A 201 -5.94 -5.61 3.34
C PHE A 201 -7.05 -6.31 2.57
N LEU A 202 -6.72 -6.88 1.41
CA LEU A 202 -7.65 -7.60 0.55
C LEU A 202 -7.61 -9.12 0.81
N ASP A 203 -8.79 -9.71 0.93
CA ASP A 203 -9.05 -11.15 0.88
C ASP A 203 -9.74 -11.44 -0.46
N LEU A 204 -8.95 -11.93 -1.42
CA LEU A 204 -9.38 -12.24 -2.77
C LEU A 204 -9.53 -13.74 -2.93
N LYS A 205 -10.74 -14.19 -3.29
CA LYS A 205 -10.99 -15.55 -3.74
C LYS A 205 -11.30 -15.55 -5.22
N LEU A 206 -10.64 -16.43 -5.96
CA LEU A 206 -10.82 -16.60 -7.40
C LEU A 206 -11.36 -18.02 -7.65
N ASP A 207 -12.26 -18.13 -8.63
CA ASP A 207 -12.87 -19.39 -9.06
C ASP A 207 -13.11 -19.34 -10.57
N GLY A 208 -13.19 -20.51 -11.20
CA GLY A 208 -13.26 -20.68 -12.63
C GLY A 208 -11.92 -20.49 -13.32
N ARG A 209 -11.99 -20.31 -14.63
CA ARG A 209 -10.83 -20.17 -15.52
C ARG A 209 -11.11 -19.12 -16.57
N ARG A 210 -10.04 -18.63 -17.19
CA ARG A 210 -10.11 -17.72 -18.34
C ARG A 210 -11.04 -18.25 -19.44
N PRO A 211 -11.84 -17.37 -20.08
CA PRO A 211 -11.92 -15.92 -19.88
C PRO A 211 -12.89 -15.49 -18.76
N HIS A 212 -13.41 -16.40 -17.94
CA HIS A 212 -14.52 -16.14 -17.00
C HIS A 212 -14.13 -16.40 -15.55
N VAL A 213 -13.05 -15.77 -15.09
CA VAL A 213 -12.62 -15.84 -13.68
C VAL A 213 -13.61 -15.07 -12.80
N LYS A 214 -14.33 -15.80 -11.95
CA LYS A 214 -15.19 -15.24 -10.90
C LYS A 214 -14.33 -14.84 -9.72
N ASP A 215 -14.68 -13.74 -9.07
CA ASP A 215 -13.99 -13.29 -7.88
C ASP A 215 -14.96 -12.98 -6.74
N ARG A 216 -14.42 -13.09 -5.52
CA ARG A 216 -15.03 -12.55 -4.32
C ARG A 216 -13.96 -11.78 -3.57
N LEU A 217 -13.87 -10.50 -3.85
CA LEU A 217 -12.99 -9.57 -3.16
C LEU A 217 -13.64 -9.01 -1.89
N ARG A 218 -12.95 -9.12 -0.76
CA ARG A 218 -13.36 -8.51 0.52
C ARG A 218 -12.23 -7.69 1.09
N HIS A 219 -12.53 -6.50 1.59
CA HIS A 219 -11.60 -5.76 2.45
C HIS A 219 -11.71 -6.29 3.88
N ARG A 220 -10.56 -6.49 4.52
CA ARG A 220 -10.45 -6.94 5.90
C ARG A 220 -9.80 -5.81 6.70
N PRO A 221 -10.57 -5.11 7.56
CA PRO A 221 -10.04 -3.98 8.29
C PRO A 221 -8.99 -4.44 9.30
N VAL A 222 -7.98 -3.61 9.51
CA VAL A 222 -6.97 -3.75 10.57
C VAL A 222 -7.13 -2.58 11.53
N VAL A 223 -7.04 -2.86 12.83
CA VAL A 223 -7.10 -1.81 13.84
C VAL A 223 -5.81 -0.98 13.74
N ALA A 224 -5.96 0.25 13.27
CA ALA A 224 -4.91 1.25 13.22
C ALA A 224 -4.80 2.02 14.54
N GLN A 225 -3.66 2.68 14.73
CA GLN A 225 -3.44 3.64 15.82
C GLN A 225 -4.60 4.66 15.87
N PRO A 226 -5.33 4.78 17.00
CA PRO A 226 -6.34 5.81 17.15
C PRO A 226 -5.76 7.20 16.92
N MET A 227 -6.45 8.00 16.09
CA MET A 227 -6.07 9.37 15.76
C MET A 227 -7.26 10.31 15.97
N ARG A 228 -6.99 11.51 16.48
CA ARG A 228 -8.00 12.57 16.59
C ARG A 228 -7.42 13.89 16.10
N ARG A 229 -8.18 14.60 15.27
CA ARG A 229 -7.92 16.01 14.96
C ARG A 229 -8.94 16.87 15.69
N GLU A 230 -8.46 17.80 16.50
CA GLU A 230 -9.27 18.83 17.14
C GLU A 230 -8.85 20.19 16.59
N GLU A 231 -9.82 21.00 16.18
CA GLU A 231 -9.58 22.34 15.64
C GLU A 231 -10.24 23.37 16.56
N VAL A 232 -9.46 24.35 16.98
CA VAL A 232 -9.93 25.47 17.79
C VAL A 232 -9.72 26.75 17.02
N ARG A 233 -10.81 27.49 16.82
CA ARG A 233 -10.73 28.80 16.19
C ARG A 233 -10.19 29.80 17.19
N THR A 234 -9.24 30.63 16.76
CA THR A 234 -8.67 31.69 17.60
C THR A 234 -9.72 32.68 18.11
N THR A 235 -10.82 32.85 17.36
CA THR A 235 -11.97 33.68 17.76
C THR A 235 -12.73 33.16 18.96
N ASP A 236 -12.57 31.87 19.26
CA ASP A 236 -13.24 31.20 20.38
C ASP A 236 -12.36 31.19 21.64
N LEU A 237 -11.13 31.69 21.53
CA LEU A 237 -10.20 31.78 22.65
C LEU A 237 -10.48 33.05 23.46
N PRO A 238 -10.55 32.93 24.80
CA PRO A 238 -10.70 34.09 25.65
C PRO A 238 -9.40 34.92 25.62
N GLY A 239 -9.54 36.25 25.64
CA GLY A 239 -8.39 37.16 25.51
C GLY A 239 -7.53 37.26 26.78
N ASP A 240 -8.10 36.97 27.94
CA ASP A 240 -7.45 37.01 29.25
C ASP A 240 -6.62 35.76 29.54
N ASP A 241 -7.15 34.55 29.30
CA ASP A 241 -6.44 33.27 29.47
C ASP A 241 -6.61 32.31 28.27
N PRO A 242 -6.02 32.63 27.10
CA PRO A 242 -6.12 31.77 25.93
C PRO A 242 -5.42 30.41 26.14
N THR A 243 -4.37 30.37 26.95
CA THR A 243 -3.57 29.17 27.22
C THR A 243 -4.34 28.18 28.09
N GLY A 244 -4.97 28.64 29.18
CA GLY A 244 -5.81 27.81 30.03
C GLY A 244 -6.96 27.18 29.25
N ALA A 245 -7.65 27.96 28.42
CA ALA A 245 -8.73 27.46 27.56
C ALA A 245 -8.27 26.38 26.56
N ILE A 246 -7.07 26.53 25.99
CA ILE A 246 -6.46 25.49 25.13
C ILE A 246 -6.20 24.23 25.95
N PHE A 247 -5.62 24.33 27.15
CA PHE A 247 -5.35 23.18 28.01
C PHE A 247 -6.62 22.46 28.46
N GLU A 248 -7.69 23.19 28.78
CA GLU A 248 -8.99 22.58 29.11
C GLU A 248 -9.53 21.77 27.93
N LYS A 249 -9.54 22.35 26.73
CA LYS A 249 -9.96 21.65 25.51
C LYS A 249 -9.07 20.43 25.23
N LEU A 250 -7.75 20.58 25.31
CA LEU A 250 -6.80 19.48 25.14
C LEU A 250 -7.08 18.33 26.10
N ARG A 251 -7.27 18.61 27.39
CA ARG A 251 -7.55 17.57 28.41
C ARG A 251 -8.87 16.87 28.15
N ALA A 252 -9.90 17.59 27.69
CA ALA A 252 -11.21 17.01 27.38
C ALA A 252 -11.17 16.03 26.20
N VAL A 253 -10.18 16.17 25.31
CA VAL A 253 -10.09 15.37 24.08
C VAL A 253 -8.93 14.38 24.05
N SER A 254 -8.00 14.46 25.01
CA SER A 254 -6.78 13.63 25.08
C SER A 254 -7.06 12.23 25.62
N HIS A 255 -6.38 11.23 25.07
CA HIS A 255 -6.45 9.83 25.49
C HIS A 255 -5.04 9.20 25.43
N PRO A 256 -4.66 8.30 26.37
CA PRO A 256 -3.31 7.69 26.38
C PRO A 256 -3.00 6.89 25.11
N ASP A 257 -3.99 6.23 24.52
CA ASP A 257 -3.80 5.36 23.35
C ASP A 257 -4.03 6.07 22.01
N GLN A 258 -4.07 7.41 21.96
CA GLN A 258 -4.34 8.14 20.73
C GLN A 258 -3.19 9.05 20.30
N LEU A 259 -3.06 9.27 19.00
CA LEU A 259 -2.36 10.41 18.45
C LEU A 259 -3.34 11.58 18.32
N LEU A 260 -3.04 12.71 18.96
CA LEU A 260 -3.84 13.92 18.90
C LEU A 260 -3.12 14.99 18.06
N GLN A 261 -3.79 15.50 17.03
CA GLN A 261 -3.42 16.73 16.35
C GLN A 261 -4.37 17.84 16.79
N PHE A 262 -3.85 18.79 17.55
CA PHE A 262 -4.61 19.96 17.99
C PHE A 262 -4.20 21.17 17.14
N ARG A 263 -5.14 21.75 16.40
CA ARG A 263 -4.90 22.88 15.49
C ARG A 263 -5.57 24.12 16.05
N VAL A 264 -4.78 25.18 16.25
CA VAL A 264 -5.31 26.50 16.59
C VAL A 264 -5.27 27.34 15.33
N GLU A 265 -6.43 27.69 14.79
CA GLU A 265 -6.55 28.29 13.46
C GLU A 265 -7.34 29.60 13.48
N GLY A 266 -6.87 30.59 12.73
CA GLY A 266 -7.54 31.88 12.58
C GLY A 266 -6.67 33.07 12.99
N PRO A 267 -7.20 34.30 12.80
CA PRO A 267 -6.49 35.51 13.17
C PRO A 267 -6.42 35.64 14.69
N LEU A 268 -5.26 35.98 15.23
CA LEU A 268 -5.06 36.22 16.64
C LEU A 268 -4.53 37.65 16.83
N ALA A 269 -5.17 38.43 17.72
CA ALA A 269 -4.65 39.73 18.08
C ALA A 269 -3.24 39.58 18.69
N ARG A 270 -2.34 40.53 18.42
CA ARG A 270 -0.94 40.45 18.83
C ARG A 270 -0.79 40.30 20.35
N GLU A 271 -1.67 40.95 21.10
CA GLU A 271 -1.71 40.91 22.56
C GLU A 271 -2.10 39.52 23.09
N VAL A 272 -3.04 38.86 22.43
CA VAL A 272 -3.48 37.49 22.77
C VAL A 272 -2.41 36.48 22.36
N TYR A 273 -1.74 36.70 21.22
CA TYR A 273 -0.60 35.88 20.80
C TYR A 273 0.53 35.88 21.83
N HIS A 274 0.90 37.05 22.36
CA HIS A 274 1.95 37.16 23.39
C HIS A 274 1.56 36.54 24.75
N ARG A 275 0.28 36.20 24.95
CA ARG A 275 -0.22 35.49 26.13
C ARG A 275 -0.24 33.97 25.96
N LEU A 276 -0.13 33.46 24.73
CA LEU A 276 0.12 32.04 24.50
C LEU A 276 1.52 31.70 25.02
N ARG A 277 1.60 30.73 25.93
CA ARG A 277 2.85 30.29 26.57
C ARG A 277 2.95 28.78 26.58
#